data_AF-A0A4S8JA20-F1
#
_entry.id   AF-A0A4S8JA20-F1
#
_cell.length_a   1.000
_cell.length_b   1.000
_cell.length_c   1.000
_cell.angle_alpha   90.00
_cell.angle_beta   90.00
_cell.angle_gamma   90.00
#
_symmetry.space_group_name_H-M   'P 1'
#
loop_
_entity.id
_entity.type
_entity.pdbx_description
1 polymer ?
#
loop_
_entity_poly.entity_id
_entity_poly.type
_entity_poly.pdbx_seq_one_letter_code
_entity_poly.pdbx_strand_id
1 'polypeptide(L)'
;MSEKWEEAIQQWYTNSHTSKLEYLDLAELKNPSRKELAHNITVVYDRVCLSSRVHLKNLKALLERSQELEKEVKRLKTDVRTLTTLFSENQPLTKQEVRDLVEEIARQPKLVEEEALRLTQNLNQKLHRNTESYKEALRATENIDAPSLGFLKPTDYPGTLSHQAIVIKQHNTQLQLLVQIAEDIKGIRAELQAIREQGQAKASTSLGIPEDLITKLSNLSLGPTEKPKEPKGKILVFRDPLQILREVRK
;
A
#
# COMPACT_ATOMS: atom_id res chain seq x y z
N MET A 1 0.86 35.37 -36.08
CA MET A 1 1.95 35.93 -36.91
C MET A 1 1.86 35.54 -38.39
N SER A 2 1.23 34.42 -38.75
CA SER A 2 1.15 33.98 -40.16
C SER A 2 0.40 34.97 -41.05
N GLU A 3 -0.78 35.44 -40.63
CA GLU A 3 -1.68 36.25 -41.47
C GLU A 3 -1.07 37.60 -41.87
N LYS A 4 -0.57 38.40 -40.91
CA LYS A 4 0.14 39.66 -41.19
C LYS A 4 1.36 39.48 -42.11
N TRP A 5 1.98 38.31 -42.07
CA TRP A 5 3.15 38.01 -42.90
C TRP A 5 2.73 37.58 -44.31
N GLU A 6 1.69 36.77 -44.44
CA GLU A 6 1.04 36.45 -45.73
C GLU A 6 0.54 37.74 -46.41
N GLU A 7 -0.10 38.63 -45.65
CA GLU A 7 -0.51 39.95 -46.13
C GLU A 7 0.68 40.80 -46.58
N ALA A 8 1.78 40.81 -45.83
CA ALA A 8 2.98 41.55 -46.21
C ALA A 8 3.66 41.01 -47.47
N ILE A 9 3.68 39.68 -47.66
CA ILE A 9 4.17 39.05 -48.89
C ILE A 9 3.24 39.37 -50.06
N GLN A 10 1.94 39.24 -49.86
CA GLN A 10 0.94 39.53 -50.89
C GLN A 10 1.00 41.00 -51.31
N GLN A 11 1.12 41.92 -50.35
CA GLN A 11 1.31 43.34 -50.62
C GLN A 11 2.61 43.62 -51.36
N TRP A 12 3.70 42.91 -51.05
CA TRP A 12 4.96 43.05 -51.78
C TRP A 12 4.81 42.59 -53.24
N TYR A 13 4.19 41.45 -53.52
CA TYR A 13 3.92 41.00 -54.89
C TYR A 13 3.03 41.99 -55.66
N THR A 14 2.02 42.55 -55.00
CA THR A 14 1.01 43.40 -55.63
C THR A 14 1.50 44.83 -55.88
N ASN A 15 2.24 45.41 -54.92
CA ASN A 15 2.53 46.85 -54.89
C ASN A 15 4.03 47.19 -55.02
N SER A 16 4.95 46.24 -54.82
CA SER A 16 6.38 46.55 -54.89
C SER A 16 6.85 46.67 -56.34
N HIS A 17 7.65 47.70 -56.63
CA HIS A 17 8.39 47.77 -57.89
C HIS A 17 9.47 46.68 -57.97
N THR A 18 9.95 46.19 -56.82
CA THR A 18 10.99 45.15 -56.76
C THR A 18 10.46 43.75 -57.05
N SER A 19 9.15 43.51 -57.00
CA SER A 19 8.56 42.19 -57.29
C SER A 19 8.67 41.78 -58.76
N LYS A 20 8.89 42.75 -59.64
CA LYS A 20 9.07 42.57 -61.09
C LYS A 20 10.53 42.69 -61.53
N LEU A 21 11.48 42.70 -60.59
CA LEU A 21 12.91 42.78 -60.93
C LEU A 21 13.38 41.48 -61.58
N GLU A 22 13.65 41.58 -62.87
CA GLU A 22 14.27 40.53 -63.65
C GLU A 22 15.79 40.70 -63.67
N TYR A 23 16.47 39.56 -63.60
CA TYR A 23 17.92 39.51 -63.71
C TYR A 23 18.30 39.73 -65.17
N LEU A 24 19.21 40.67 -65.43
CA LEU A 24 19.72 40.90 -66.78
C LEU A 24 20.75 39.82 -67.11
N ASP A 25 20.62 39.17 -68.26
CA ASP A 25 21.67 38.30 -68.75
C ASP A 25 22.80 39.14 -69.35
N LEU A 26 23.90 39.22 -68.60
CA LEU A 26 25.10 39.98 -68.99
C LEU A 26 26.23 39.07 -69.48
N ALA A 27 25.98 37.76 -69.62
CA ALA A 27 27.04 36.79 -69.93
C ALA A 27 27.63 36.98 -71.33
N GLU A 28 26.83 37.46 -72.29
CA GLU A 28 27.24 37.67 -73.68
C GLU A 28 27.80 39.07 -73.95
N LEU A 29 27.69 39.99 -72.98
CA LEU A 29 28.17 41.37 -73.10
C LEU A 29 29.66 41.45 -72.75
N LYS A 30 30.50 41.89 -73.70
CA LYS A 30 31.96 42.03 -73.47
C LYS A 30 32.32 43.05 -72.37
N ASN A 31 31.51 44.10 -72.18
CA ASN A 31 31.77 45.17 -71.21
C ASN A 31 30.43 45.68 -70.61
N PRO A 32 29.84 44.99 -69.63
CA PRO A 32 28.62 45.44 -68.99
C PRO A 32 28.82 46.77 -68.25
N SER A 33 27.82 47.65 -68.31
CA SER A 33 27.81 48.95 -67.66
C SER A 33 27.68 48.82 -66.14
N ARG A 34 28.24 49.79 -65.39
CA ARG A 34 28.07 49.87 -63.93
C ARG A 34 26.60 49.89 -63.52
N LYS A 35 25.72 50.48 -64.34
CA LYS A 35 24.27 50.50 -64.07
C LYS A 35 23.64 49.11 -64.18
N GLU A 36 24.07 48.32 -65.16
CA GLU A 36 23.56 46.95 -65.38
C GLU A 36 24.03 46.00 -64.27
N LEU A 37 25.29 46.12 -63.86
CA LEU A 37 25.83 45.38 -62.71
C LEU A 37 25.11 45.76 -61.40
N ALA A 38 24.92 47.06 -61.15
CA ALA A 38 24.19 47.54 -59.97
C ALA A 38 22.73 47.06 -59.94
N HIS A 39 22.07 46.97 -61.10
CA HIS A 39 20.74 46.39 -61.22
C HIS A 39 20.73 44.91 -60.79
N ASN A 40 21.61 44.08 -61.35
CA ASN A 40 21.70 42.66 -60.97
C ASN A 40 22.04 42.46 -59.49
N ILE A 41 22.92 43.28 -58.92
CA ILE A 41 23.20 43.27 -57.46
C ILE A 41 21.94 43.59 -56.66
N THR A 42 21.15 44.58 -57.10
CA THR A 42 19.88 44.95 -56.44
C THR A 42 18.88 43.80 -56.50
N VAL A 43 18.76 43.12 -57.66
CA VAL A 43 17.90 41.93 -57.82
C VAL A 43 18.33 40.80 -56.89
N VAL A 44 19.63 40.52 -56.81
CA VAL A 44 20.17 39.47 -55.92
C VAL A 44 19.91 39.83 -54.46
N TYR A 45 20.19 41.07 -54.06
CA TYR A 45 19.95 41.53 -52.69
C TYR A 45 18.48 41.38 -52.28
N ASP A 46 17.54 41.84 -53.11
CA ASP A 46 16.11 41.75 -52.85
C ASP A 46 15.65 40.28 -52.75
N ARG A 47 16.10 39.41 -53.66
CA ARG A 47 15.81 37.96 -53.61
C ARG A 47 16.36 37.28 -52.35
N VAL A 48 17.57 37.63 -51.92
CA VAL A 48 18.18 37.11 -50.69
C VAL A 48 17.41 37.58 -49.45
N CYS A 49 16.99 38.84 -49.41
CA CYS A 49 16.15 39.36 -48.33
C CYS A 49 14.80 38.64 -48.26
N LEU A 50 14.13 38.43 -49.39
CA LEU A 50 12.88 37.68 -49.46
C LEU A 50 13.07 36.23 -49.00
N SER A 51 14.09 35.56 -49.52
CA SER A 51 14.44 34.18 -49.14
C SER A 51 14.68 34.07 -47.62
N SER A 52 15.42 35.02 -47.04
CA SER A 52 15.67 35.07 -45.59
C SER A 52 14.38 35.20 -44.79
N ARG A 53 13.45 36.06 -45.22
CA ARG A 53 12.13 36.19 -44.57
C ARG A 53 11.33 34.90 -44.62
N VAL A 54 11.29 34.25 -45.79
CA VAL A 54 10.57 32.98 -45.99
C VAL A 54 11.16 31.88 -45.11
N HIS A 55 12.49 31.77 -45.07
CA HIS A 55 13.17 30.82 -44.21
C HIS A 55 12.86 31.05 -42.74
N LEU A 56 12.88 32.30 -42.26
CA LEU A 56 12.53 32.61 -40.87
C LEU A 56 11.10 32.19 -40.51
N LYS A 57 10.14 32.39 -41.40
CA LYS A 57 8.76 31.89 -41.20
C LYS A 57 8.73 30.37 -41.10
N ASN A 58 9.37 29.68 -42.04
CA ASN A 58 9.37 28.22 -42.07
C ASN A 58 10.05 27.64 -40.81
N LEU A 59 11.18 28.21 -40.40
CA LEU A 59 11.87 27.82 -39.16
C LEU A 59 10.99 28.05 -37.93
N LYS A 60 10.27 29.17 -37.87
CA LYS A 60 9.34 29.45 -36.76
C LYS A 60 8.18 28.45 -36.73
N ALA A 61 7.58 28.12 -37.88
CA ALA A 61 6.52 27.14 -37.97
C ALA A 61 6.98 25.73 -37.56
N LEU A 62 8.18 25.33 -37.99
CA LEU A 62 8.81 24.06 -37.56
C LEU A 62 9.04 24.02 -36.05
N LEU A 63 9.53 25.13 -35.48
CA LEU A 63 9.77 25.24 -34.04
C LEU A 63 8.46 25.13 -33.25
N GLU A 64 7.39 25.79 -33.68
CA GLU A 64 6.07 25.69 -33.05
C GLU A 64 5.52 24.26 -33.13
N ARG A 65 5.68 23.59 -34.28
CA ARG A 65 5.26 22.19 -34.43
C ARG A 65 6.07 21.25 -33.53
N SER A 66 7.38 21.47 -33.41
CA SER A 66 8.25 20.70 -32.51
C SER A 66 7.83 20.85 -31.06
N GLN A 67 7.53 22.08 -30.61
CA GLN A 67 7.04 22.34 -29.26
C GLN A 67 5.71 21.66 -28.98
N GLU A 68 4.80 21.62 -29.96
CA GLU A 68 3.52 20.94 -29.79
C GLU A 68 3.68 19.43 -29.68
N LEU A 69 4.53 18.84 -30.54
CA LEU A 69 4.87 17.41 -30.45
C LEU A 69 5.53 17.07 -29.11
N GLU A 70 6.40 17.92 -28.57
CA GLU A 70 7.00 17.70 -27.25
C GLU A 70 5.96 17.69 -26.12
N LYS A 71 4.94 18.56 -26.18
CA LYS A 71 3.84 18.54 -25.21
C LYS A 71 3.02 17.27 -25.34
N GLU A 72 2.72 16.85 -26.56
CA GLU A 72 1.95 15.64 -26.82
C GLU A 72 2.69 14.39 -26.33
N VAL A 73 3.99 14.28 -26.58
CA VAL A 73 4.84 13.20 -26.05
C VAL A 73 4.86 13.21 -24.52
N LYS A 74 4.96 14.39 -23.88
CA LYS A 74 4.89 14.49 -22.42
C LYS A 74 3.55 14.01 -21.88
N ARG A 75 2.44 14.39 -22.52
CA ARG A 75 1.09 13.95 -22.16
C ARG A 75 0.91 12.44 -22.35
N LEU A 76 1.30 11.89 -23.49
CA LEU A 76 1.22 10.45 -23.73
C LEU A 76 2.07 9.66 -22.72
N LYS A 77 3.23 10.19 -22.35
CA LYS A 77 4.08 9.59 -21.31
C LYS A 77 3.42 9.61 -19.94
N THR A 78 2.69 10.66 -19.58
CA THR A 78 1.90 10.68 -18.33
C THR A 78 0.75 9.69 -18.40
N ASP A 79 0.03 9.64 -19.52
CA ASP A 79 -1.12 8.74 -19.70
C ASP A 79 -0.69 7.27 -19.62
N VAL A 80 0.42 6.90 -20.28
CA VAL A 80 1.00 5.56 -20.19
C VAL A 80 1.41 5.21 -18.77
N ARG A 81 2.00 6.15 -18.02
CA ARG A 81 2.35 5.92 -16.60
C ARG A 81 1.10 5.64 -15.77
N THR A 82 0.06 6.44 -15.92
CA THR A 82 -1.22 6.26 -15.23
C THR A 82 -1.88 4.93 -15.59
N LEU A 83 -1.87 4.54 -16.87
CA LEU A 83 -2.39 3.24 -17.28
C LEU A 83 -1.55 2.08 -16.73
N THR A 84 -0.23 2.26 -16.64
CA THR A 84 0.67 1.26 -16.05
C THR A 84 0.39 1.08 -14.56
N THR A 85 0.19 2.16 -13.81
CA THR A 85 -0.16 2.08 -12.38
C THR A 85 -1.52 1.42 -12.19
N LEU A 86 -2.53 1.80 -12.97
CA LEU A 86 -3.85 1.16 -12.92
C LEU A 86 -3.79 -0.32 -13.28
N PHE A 87 -2.95 -0.71 -14.24
CA PHE A 87 -2.77 -2.11 -14.61
C PHE A 87 -2.09 -2.92 -13.51
N SER A 88 -1.09 -2.35 -12.82
CA SER A 88 -0.46 -3.02 -11.68
C SER A 88 -1.39 -3.12 -10.47
N GLU A 89 -2.25 -2.13 -10.23
CA GLU A 89 -3.23 -2.15 -9.13
C GLU A 89 -4.38 -3.12 -9.40
N ASN A 90 -4.82 -3.21 -10.66
CA ASN A 90 -5.93 -4.08 -11.08
C ASN A 90 -5.41 -5.35 -11.75
N GLN A 91 -4.22 -5.82 -11.38
CA GLN A 91 -3.67 -7.02 -11.98
C GLN A 91 -4.63 -8.18 -11.67
N PRO A 92 -5.17 -8.85 -12.70
CA PRO A 92 -6.08 -9.96 -12.48
C PRO A 92 -5.34 -11.05 -11.71
N LEU A 93 -6.00 -11.60 -10.68
CA LEU A 93 -5.45 -12.69 -9.89
C LEU A 93 -4.95 -13.79 -10.83
N THR A 94 -3.75 -14.26 -10.57
CA THR A 94 -3.17 -15.38 -11.28
C THR A 94 -4.01 -16.63 -11.02
N LYS A 95 -3.95 -17.59 -11.95
CA LYS A 95 -4.66 -18.87 -11.80
C LYS A 95 -4.28 -19.61 -10.51
N GLN A 96 -3.07 -19.39 -9.99
CA GLN A 96 -2.61 -19.96 -8.74
C GLN A 96 -3.26 -19.27 -7.54
N GLU A 97 -3.23 -17.94 -7.48
CA GLU A 97 -3.85 -17.18 -6.39
C GLU A 97 -5.36 -17.45 -6.28
N VAL A 98 -6.05 -17.61 -7.41
CA VAL A 98 -7.47 -18.00 -7.41
C VAL A 98 -7.65 -19.42 -6.85
N ARG A 99 -6.74 -20.36 -7.15
CA ARG A 99 -6.81 -21.72 -6.59
C ARG A 99 -6.58 -21.72 -5.09
N ASP A 100 -5.55 -21.02 -4.64
CA ASP A 100 -5.22 -20.92 -3.22
C ASP A 100 -6.36 -20.26 -2.44
N LEU A 101 -6.97 -19.20 -3.00
CA LEU A 101 -8.14 -18.56 -2.41
C LEU A 101 -9.36 -19.50 -2.36
N VAL A 102 -9.61 -20.27 -3.42
CA VAL A 102 -10.71 -21.25 -3.44
C VAL A 102 -10.47 -22.37 -2.43
N GLU A 103 -9.23 -22.84 -2.25
CA GLU A 103 -8.88 -23.82 -1.23
C GLU A 103 -9.11 -23.27 0.19
N GLU A 104 -8.72 -22.02 0.44
CA GLU A 104 -8.95 -21.35 1.73
C GLU A 104 -10.45 -21.16 1.99
N ILE A 105 -11.21 -20.66 1.01
CA ILE A 105 -12.68 -20.53 1.11
C ILE A 105 -13.33 -21.89 1.34
N ALA A 106 -12.84 -22.96 0.72
CA ALA A 106 -13.35 -24.32 0.94
C ALA A 106 -13.04 -24.86 2.35
N ARG A 107 -12.00 -24.33 3.01
CA ARG A 107 -11.61 -24.72 4.38
C ARG A 107 -12.42 -23.99 5.45
N GLN A 108 -12.81 -22.73 5.21
CA GLN A 108 -13.54 -21.91 6.17
C GLN A 108 -14.80 -22.57 6.75
N PRO A 109 -15.71 -23.18 5.95
CA PRO A 109 -16.90 -23.84 6.49
C PRO A 109 -16.59 -24.94 7.51
N LYS A 110 -15.51 -25.70 7.30
CA LYS A 110 -15.11 -26.79 8.21
C LYS A 110 -14.64 -26.25 9.56
N LEU A 111 -13.89 -25.16 9.55
CA LEU A 111 -13.44 -24.50 10.79
C LEU A 111 -14.63 -23.94 11.57
N VAL A 112 -15.57 -23.30 10.88
CA VAL A 112 -16.79 -22.77 11.51
C VAL A 112 -17.64 -23.90 12.10
N GLU A 113 -17.78 -25.02 11.39
CA GLU A 113 -18.50 -26.20 11.87
C GLU A 113 -17.84 -26.82 13.11
N GLU A 114 -16.51 -26.96 13.11
CA GLU A 114 -15.76 -27.48 14.25
C GLU A 114 -15.87 -26.58 15.49
N GLU A 115 -15.75 -25.26 15.32
CA GLU A 115 -15.94 -24.31 16.41
C GLU A 115 -17.38 -24.31 16.93
N ALA A 116 -18.37 -24.39 16.04
CA ALA A 116 -19.78 -24.49 16.42
C ALA A 116 -20.05 -25.75 17.26
N LEU A 117 -19.54 -26.91 16.82
CA LEU A 117 -19.66 -28.17 17.57
C LEU A 117 -19.00 -28.07 18.95
N ARG A 118 -17.80 -27.50 19.03
CA ARG A 118 -17.09 -27.29 20.29
C ARG A 118 -17.88 -26.40 21.24
N LEU A 119 -18.47 -25.33 20.72
CA LEU A 119 -19.30 -24.42 21.51
C LEU A 119 -20.58 -25.12 22.01
N THR A 120 -21.27 -25.87 21.16
CA THR A 120 -22.46 -26.63 21.55
C THR A 120 -22.15 -27.66 22.65
N GLN A 121 -21.03 -28.38 22.53
CA GLN A 121 -20.59 -29.31 23.58
C GLN A 121 -20.29 -28.58 24.90
N ASN A 122 -19.59 -27.45 24.86
CA ASN A 122 -19.29 -26.65 26.05
C ASN A 122 -20.55 -26.11 26.73
N LEU A 123 -21.52 -25.64 25.94
CA LEU A 123 -22.81 -25.15 26.43
C LEU A 123 -23.61 -26.27 27.07
N ASN A 124 -23.68 -27.45 26.44
CA ASN A 124 -24.36 -28.61 27.01
C ASN A 124 -23.72 -29.06 28.34
N GLN A 125 -22.39 -29.06 28.44
CA GLN A 125 -21.70 -29.35 29.70
C GLN A 125 -22.02 -28.33 30.79
N LYS A 126 -21.99 -27.03 30.47
CA LYS A 126 -22.35 -25.96 31.42
C LYS A 126 -23.80 -26.07 31.88
N LEU A 127 -24.72 -26.34 30.95
CA LEU A 127 -26.13 -26.50 31.26
C LEU A 127 -26.36 -27.74 32.15
N HIS A 128 -25.70 -28.86 31.85
CA HIS A 128 -25.76 -30.05 32.69
C HIS A 128 -25.23 -29.78 34.10
N ARG A 129 -24.05 -29.15 34.22
CA ARG A 129 -23.46 -28.77 35.53
C ARG A 129 -24.40 -27.86 36.33
N ASN A 130 -24.98 -26.84 35.70
CA ASN A 130 -25.93 -25.94 36.37
C ASN A 130 -27.20 -26.67 36.81
N THR A 131 -27.68 -27.61 35.99
CA THR A 131 -28.87 -28.41 36.29
C THR A 131 -28.62 -29.34 37.48
N GLU A 132 -27.46 -29.99 37.55
CA GLU A 132 -27.11 -30.87 38.66
C GLU A 132 -26.89 -30.08 39.96
N SER A 133 -26.18 -28.96 39.90
CA SER A 133 -26.02 -28.06 41.05
C SER A 133 -27.37 -27.57 41.60
N TYR A 134 -28.32 -27.27 40.71
CA TYR A 134 -29.68 -26.88 41.11
C TYR A 134 -30.44 -28.01 41.80
N LYS A 135 -30.38 -29.24 41.25
CA LYS A 135 -31.01 -30.43 41.87
C LYS A 135 -30.39 -30.77 43.22
N GLU A 136 -29.08 -30.62 43.35
CA GLU A 136 -28.37 -30.85 44.61
C GLU A 136 -28.79 -29.84 45.67
N ALA A 137 -28.90 -28.56 45.32
CA ALA A 137 -29.40 -27.53 46.24
C ALA A 137 -30.81 -27.84 46.74
N LEU A 138 -31.72 -28.30 45.87
CA LEU A 138 -33.06 -28.73 46.27
C LEU A 138 -33.01 -29.93 47.24
N ARG A 139 -32.18 -30.94 46.96
CA ARG A 139 -32.01 -32.10 47.87
C ARG A 139 -31.46 -31.69 49.23
N ALA A 140 -30.49 -30.78 49.26
CA ALA A 140 -29.89 -30.30 50.49
C ALA A 140 -30.91 -29.55 51.36
N THR A 141 -31.78 -28.72 50.76
CA THR A 141 -32.80 -27.98 51.51
C THR A 141 -34.02 -28.82 51.88
N GLU A 142 -34.35 -29.85 51.09
CA GLU A 142 -35.41 -30.83 51.41
C GLU A 142 -35.15 -31.52 52.75
N ASN A 143 -33.89 -31.87 53.03
CA ASN A 143 -33.50 -32.52 54.28
C ASN A 143 -33.59 -31.60 55.51
N ILE A 144 -33.68 -30.28 55.30
CA ILE A 144 -33.72 -29.27 56.37
C ILE A 144 -35.18 -28.85 56.64
N ASP A 145 -35.94 -28.49 55.60
CA ASP A 145 -37.32 -28.03 55.72
C ASP A 145 -38.16 -28.37 54.47
N ALA A 146 -38.72 -29.58 54.45
CA ALA A 146 -39.55 -30.08 53.35
C ALA A 146 -40.90 -29.32 53.21
N PRO A 147 -41.40 -29.04 52.00
CA PRO A 147 -40.76 -29.29 50.71
C PRO A 147 -39.74 -28.20 50.32
N SER A 148 -38.69 -28.59 49.62
CA SER A 148 -37.75 -27.69 48.95
C SER A 148 -38.42 -27.01 47.76
N LEU A 149 -38.30 -25.69 47.69
CA LEU A 149 -38.95 -24.89 46.65
C LEU A 149 -37.92 -24.05 45.89
N GLY A 150 -38.10 -24.04 44.57
CA GLY A 150 -37.26 -23.34 43.61
C GLY A 150 -37.92 -22.07 43.08
N PHE A 151 -38.11 -21.98 41.77
CA PHE A 151 -38.90 -20.90 41.18
C PHE A 151 -40.39 -21.12 41.45
N LEU A 152 -41.04 -20.11 42.01
CA LEU A 152 -42.43 -20.18 42.44
C LEU A 152 -43.25 -19.08 41.76
N LYS A 153 -44.52 -19.37 41.49
CA LYS A 153 -45.49 -18.34 41.09
C LYS A 153 -46.21 -17.86 42.35
N PRO A 154 -46.17 -16.55 42.66
CA PRO A 154 -46.85 -15.99 43.84
C PRO A 154 -48.36 -16.29 43.88
N THR A 155 -48.97 -16.49 42.72
CA THR A 155 -50.41 -16.74 42.55
C THR A 155 -50.85 -18.10 43.10
N ASP A 156 -49.95 -19.07 43.19
CA ASP A 156 -50.29 -20.45 43.59
C ASP A 156 -50.47 -20.59 45.12
N TYR A 157 -50.17 -19.53 45.89
CA TYR A 157 -50.17 -19.56 47.36
C TYR A 157 -50.88 -18.34 47.96
N PRO A 158 -52.23 -18.35 48.00
CA PRO A 158 -53.02 -17.25 48.53
C PRO A 158 -52.92 -17.16 50.07
N GLY A 159 -52.73 -15.94 50.57
CA GLY A 159 -52.70 -15.63 52.00
C GLY A 159 -51.31 -15.27 52.53
N THR A 160 -51.23 -14.24 53.39
CA THR A 160 -49.98 -13.62 53.85
C THR A 160 -49.03 -14.60 54.55
N LEU A 161 -49.55 -15.45 55.43
CA LEU A 161 -48.74 -16.41 56.19
C LEU A 161 -48.22 -17.56 55.32
N SER A 162 -49.03 -18.06 54.38
CA SER A 162 -48.62 -19.11 53.43
C SER A 162 -47.55 -18.59 52.47
N HIS A 163 -47.71 -17.37 51.97
CA HIS A 163 -46.72 -16.71 51.12
C HIS A 163 -45.38 -16.54 51.84
N GLN A 164 -45.39 -16.08 53.10
CA GLN A 164 -44.17 -15.94 53.90
C GLN A 164 -43.44 -17.27 54.11
N ALA A 165 -44.16 -18.34 54.47
CA ALA A 165 -43.56 -19.67 54.67
C ALA A 165 -42.87 -20.20 53.40
N ILE A 166 -43.44 -19.91 52.24
CA ILE A 166 -42.94 -20.40 50.94
C ILE A 166 -41.77 -19.57 50.44
N VAL A 167 -41.81 -18.26 50.65
CA VAL A 167 -40.69 -17.37 50.39
C VAL A 167 -39.49 -17.75 51.26
N ILE A 168 -39.71 -18.12 52.53
CA ILE A 168 -38.65 -18.65 53.41
C ILE A 168 -38.01 -19.91 52.79
N LYS A 169 -38.82 -20.87 52.36
CA LYS A 169 -38.32 -22.11 51.71
C LYS A 169 -37.57 -21.83 50.41
N GLN A 170 -38.04 -20.88 49.60
CA GLN A 170 -37.34 -20.42 48.39
C GLN A 170 -35.99 -19.79 48.72
N HIS A 171 -35.95 -18.90 49.71
CA HIS A 171 -34.71 -18.25 50.15
C HIS A 171 -33.71 -19.28 50.67
N ASN A 172 -34.15 -20.33 51.37
CA ASN A 172 -33.26 -21.41 51.81
C ASN A 172 -32.56 -22.08 50.61
N THR A 173 -33.30 -22.37 49.52
CA THR A 173 -32.71 -22.91 48.28
C THR A 173 -31.76 -21.92 47.62
N GLN A 174 -32.09 -20.63 47.58
CA GLN A 174 -31.21 -19.59 47.03
C GLN A 174 -29.93 -19.44 47.85
N LEU A 175 -30.02 -19.47 49.17
CA LEU A 175 -28.87 -19.43 50.08
C LEU A 175 -27.96 -20.63 49.86
N GLN A 176 -28.51 -21.85 49.72
CA GLN A 176 -27.72 -23.04 49.41
C GLN A 176 -26.96 -22.90 48.08
N LEU A 177 -27.60 -22.37 47.04
CA LEU A 177 -26.95 -22.09 45.76
C LEU A 177 -25.83 -21.05 45.90
N LEU A 178 -26.05 -19.98 46.69
CA LEU A 178 -25.03 -18.96 46.94
C LEU A 178 -23.85 -19.51 47.75
N VAL A 179 -24.10 -20.38 48.72
CA VAL A 179 -23.06 -21.09 49.47
C VAL A 179 -22.21 -21.95 48.54
N GLN A 180 -22.85 -22.74 47.67
CA GLN A 180 -22.13 -23.56 46.68
C GLN A 180 -21.27 -22.70 45.75
N ILE A 181 -21.80 -21.57 45.25
CA ILE A 181 -21.03 -20.63 44.42
C ILE A 181 -19.84 -20.04 45.20
N ALA A 182 -20.02 -19.70 46.48
CA ALA A 182 -18.95 -19.16 47.30
C ALA A 182 -17.83 -20.19 47.56
N GLU A 183 -18.19 -21.46 47.77
CA GLU A 183 -17.25 -22.58 47.89
C GLU A 183 -16.48 -22.83 46.58
N ASP A 184 -17.18 -22.86 45.45
CA ASP A 184 -16.57 -22.97 44.12
C ASP A 184 -15.58 -21.82 43.87
N ILE A 185 -15.96 -20.57 44.17
CA ILE A 185 -15.08 -19.39 44.04
C ILE A 185 -13.85 -19.51 44.95
N LYS A 186 -14.02 -20.01 46.18
CA LYS A 186 -12.92 -20.23 47.11
C LYS A 186 -11.96 -21.29 46.57
N GLY A 187 -12.47 -22.38 45.99
CA GLY A 187 -11.68 -23.41 45.31
C GLY A 187 -10.88 -22.85 44.13
N ILE A 188 -11.54 -22.13 43.22
CA ILE A 188 -10.89 -21.50 42.05
C ILE A 188 -9.77 -20.53 42.49
N ARG A 189 -10.00 -19.74 43.54
CA ARG A 189 -8.97 -18.83 44.07
C ARG A 189 -7.76 -19.58 44.61
N ALA A 190 -7.98 -20.70 45.30
CA ALA A 190 -6.90 -21.55 45.79
C ALA A 190 -6.10 -22.19 44.65
N GLU A 191 -6.77 -22.69 43.60
CA GLU A 191 -6.12 -23.21 42.40
C GLU A 191 -5.29 -22.15 41.67
N LEU A 192 -5.84 -20.93 41.50
CA LEU A 192 -5.10 -19.81 40.91
C LEU A 192 -3.86 -19.43 41.72
N GLN A 193 -3.95 -19.49 43.05
CA GLN A 193 -2.81 -19.25 43.93
C GLN A 193 -1.74 -20.34 43.75
N ALA A 194 -2.13 -21.62 43.73
CA ALA A 194 -1.23 -22.74 43.49
C ALA A 194 -0.55 -22.66 42.12
N ILE A 195 -1.28 -22.29 41.06
CA ILE A 195 -0.72 -22.09 39.71
C ILE A 195 0.29 -20.93 39.70
N ARG A 196 0.00 -19.83 40.40
CA ARG A 196 0.94 -18.70 40.53
C ARG A 196 2.21 -19.10 41.26
N GLU A 197 2.09 -19.84 42.35
CA GLU A 197 3.23 -20.36 43.13
C GLU A 197 4.08 -21.34 42.28
N GLN A 198 3.45 -22.21 41.50
CA GLN A 198 4.16 -23.10 40.56
C GLN A 198 4.85 -22.34 39.41
N GLY A 199 4.24 -21.26 38.91
CA GLY A 199 4.84 -20.37 37.91
C GLY A 199 6.07 -19.62 38.45
N GLN A 200 6.03 -19.19 39.71
CA GLN A 200 7.16 -18.56 40.39
C GLN A 200 8.28 -19.55 40.73
N ALA A 201 7.96 -20.80 41.08
CA ALA A 201 8.94 -21.86 41.28
C ALA A 201 9.68 -22.27 39.98
N LYS A 202 8.98 -22.26 38.83
CA LYS A 202 9.63 -22.48 37.52
C LYS A 202 10.47 -21.28 37.07
N ALA A 203 10.03 -20.05 37.31
CA ALA A 203 10.79 -18.84 36.98
C ALA A 203 12.10 -18.75 37.77
N SER A 204 12.13 -19.19 39.03
CA SER A 204 13.34 -19.18 39.87
C SER A 204 14.39 -20.22 39.47
N THR A 205 14.09 -21.17 38.58
CA THR A 205 15.09 -22.10 38.02
C THR A 205 15.62 -21.66 36.64
N SER A 206 15.01 -20.67 35.98
CA SER A 206 15.36 -20.24 34.60
C SER A 206 15.81 -18.78 34.47
N LEU A 207 15.97 -18.04 35.58
CA LEU A 207 16.32 -16.60 35.60
C LEU A 207 17.75 -16.29 36.08
N GLY A 208 18.68 -17.20 35.82
CA GLY A 208 20.10 -16.86 35.78
C GLY A 208 20.61 -17.27 34.42
N ILE A 209 20.94 -16.31 33.54
CA ILE A 209 21.86 -16.61 32.43
C ILE A 209 23.11 -17.20 33.11
N PRO A 210 23.48 -18.46 32.86
CA PRO A 210 24.66 -19.04 33.48
C PRO A 210 25.83 -18.12 33.17
N GLU A 211 26.58 -17.65 34.19
CA GLU A 211 27.76 -16.80 33.96
C GLU A 211 28.74 -17.43 32.97
N ASP A 212 28.70 -18.76 32.84
CA ASP A 212 29.45 -19.57 31.87
C ASP A 212 29.14 -19.22 30.40
N LEU A 213 27.94 -18.71 30.09
CA LEU A 213 27.57 -18.21 28.75
C LEU A 213 28.07 -16.78 28.53
N ILE A 214 28.11 -15.95 29.58
CA ILE A 214 28.62 -14.58 29.51
C ILE A 214 30.14 -14.59 29.30
N THR A 215 30.87 -15.48 29.98
CA THR A 215 32.32 -15.66 29.81
C THR A 215 32.69 -16.29 28.46
N LYS A 216 31.82 -17.14 27.89
CA LYS A 216 32.00 -17.69 26.53
C LYS A 216 31.72 -16.66 25.45
N LEU A 217 30.73 -15.78 25.63
CA LEU A 217 30.41 -14.71 24.70
C LEU A 217 31.44 -13.56 24.74
N SER A 218 31.99 -13.23 25.90
CA SER A 218 33.02 -12.18 26.02
C SER A 218 34.36 -12.55 25.39
N ASN A 219 34.67 -13.84 25.29
CA ASN A 219 35.88 -14.36 24.63
C ASN A 219 35.70 -14.64 23.13
N LEU A 220 34.52 -14.40 22.57
CA LEU A 220 34.20 -14.65 21.17
C LEU A 220 34.60 -13.44 20.31
N SER A 221 35.86 -13.40 19.87
CA SER A 221 36.32 -12.43 18.87
C SER A 221 35.82 -12.83 17.48
N LEU A 222 34.88 -12.07 16.94
CA LEU A 222 34.35 -12.24 15.57
C LEU A 222 35.33 -11.69 14.52
N GLY A 223 36.52 -12.26 14.43
CA GLY A 223 37.47 -12.01 13.33
C GLY A 223 37.92 -10.55 13.14
N PRO A 224 38.77 -10.28 12.13
CA PRO A 224 39.34 -8.95 11.93
C PRO A 224 38.28 -7.92 11.51
N THR A 225 38.29 -6.76 12.18
CA THR A 225 37.42 -5.58 12.00
C THR A 225 37.66 -4.80 10.70
N GLU A 226 38.36 -5.37 9.73
CA GLU A 226 38.56 -4.75 8.43
C GLU A 226 37.69 -5.42 7.36
N LYS A 227 36.73 -4.65 6.83
CA LYS A 227 35.93 -5.07 5.67
C LYS A 227 36.85 -5.47 4.51
N PRO A 228 36.65 -6.64 3.86
CA PRO A 228 37.38 -6.97 2.64
C PRO A 228 37.11 -5.90 1.58
N LYS A 229 38.18 -5.32 1.01
CA LYS A 229 38.07 -4.29 -0.04
C LYS A 229 37.43 -4.91 -1.29
N GLU A 230 36.26 -4.41 -1.66
CA GLU A 230 35.59 -4.82 -2.90
C GLU A 230 36.47 -4.51 -4.13
N PRO A 231 36.57 -5.43 -5.11
CA PRO A 231 37.31 -5.19 -6.33
C PRO A 231 36.61 -4.09 -7.13
N LYS A 232 37.31 -2.99 -7.39
CA LYS A 232 36.80 -1.89 -8.22
C LYS A 232 36.44 -2.42 -9.61
N GLY A 233 35.19 -2.19 -10.02
CA GLY A 233 34.70 -2.59 -11.34
C GLY A 233 35.56 -2.06 -12.48
N LYS A 234 35.68 -2.87 -13.54
CA LYS A 234 36.45 -2.54 -14.75
C LYS A 234 35.67 -1.52 -15.56
N ILE A 235 36.12 -0.27 -15.55
CA ILE A 235 35.53 0.80 -16.38
C ILE A 235 35.90 0.51 -17.85
N LEU A 236 34.91 0.12 -18.65
CA LEU A 236 35.07 -0.05 -20.10
C LEU A 236 34.88 1.30 -20.77
N VAL A 237 35.96 1.87 -21.28
CA VAL A 237 35.96 3.11 -22.07
C VAL A 237 36.43 2.82 -23.49
N PHE A 238 35.77 3.42 -24.47
CA PHE A 238 36.05 3.25 -25.91
C PHE A 238 37.43 3.80 -26.31
N ARG A 239 37.94 4.81 -25.58
CA ARG A 239 39.30 5.36 -25.68
C ARG A 239 39.80 5.79 -24.32
N ASP A 240 41.13 5.77 -24.14
CA ASP A 240 41.79 6.21 -22.91
C ASP A 240 41.54 7.72 -22.68
N PRO A 241 40.90 8.12 -21.56
CA PRO A 241 40.64 9.53 -21.25
C PRO A 241 41.90 10.40 -21.19
N LEU A 242 43.05 9.81 -20.84
CA LEU A 242 44.32 10.53 -20.82
C LEU A 242 44.85 10.85 -22.22
N GLN A 243 44.49 10.07 -23.23
CA GLN A 243 44.81 10.36 -24.63
C GLN A 243 43.95 11.51 -25.15
N ILE A 244 42.64 11.50 -24.84
CA ILE A 244 41.72 12.60 -25.19
C ILE A 244 42.23 13.94 -24.61
N LEU A 245 42.64 13.93 -23.35
CA LEU A 245 43.18 15.14 -22.70
C LEU A 245 44.48 15.64 -23.34
N ARG A 246 45.33 14.76 -23.88
CA ARG A 246 46.54 15.18 -24.61
C ARG A 246 46.23 15.74 -25.99
N GLU A 247 45.23 15.18 -26.67
CA GLU A 247 44.78 15.67 -27.98
C GLU A 247 44.14 17.06 -27.87
N VAL A 248 43.36 17.32 -26.82
CA VAL A 248 42.74 18.63 -26.56
C VAL A 248 43.74 19.72 -26.13
N ARG A 249 44.95 19.33 -25.69
CA ARG A 249 45.98 20.25 -25.20
C ARG A 249 47.02 20.64 -26.26
N LYS A 250 46.85 20.17 -27.50
CA LYS A 250 47.59 20.63 -28.69
C LYS A 250 46.73 21.58 -29.49
#